data_AF-A0A917NBS2-F1
#
_entry.id   AF-A0A917NBS2-F1
#
_cell.length_a   1.000
_cell.length_b   1.000
_cell.length_c   1.000
_cell.angle_alpha   90.00
_cell.angle_beta   90.00
_cell.angle_gamma   90.00
#
_symmetry.space_group_name_H-M   'P 1'
#
loop_
_entity.id
_entity.type
_entity.pdbx_description
1 polymer ?
#
loop_
_entity_poly.entity_id
_entity_poly.type
_entity_poly.pdbx_seq_one_letter_code
_entity_poly.pdbx_strand_id
1 'polypeptide(L)'
;MARTDVAPARRRRRVIRLEQSAPRQQPPRRRRGYTVRFDIGGVTGHLTTNAYPDGKLGELWVHVDGQGTPISGFLASLSTAVSLGLQHGVPLETYVARYAGMRFDPSGPVADPDIGYAHSLPDYVFRRLALDYLDPATCTDLGITPPRSPDRAESAVQNTRWEHLSDKSQADLGHPT
;
A
#
# COMPACT_ATOMS: atom_id res chain seq x y z
N MET A 1 -0.65 13.33 61.14
CA MET A 1 -0.65 13.39 59.66
C MET A 1 0.44 12.47 59.14
N ALA A 2 0.10 11.31 58.59
CA ALA A 2 1.07 10.36 58.03
C ALA A 2 1.29 10.65 56.54
N ARG A 3 2.56 10.86 56.14
CA ARG A 3 2.96 10.99 54.73
C ARG A 3 3.13 9.58 54.17
N THR A 4 2.32 9.22 53.18
CA THR A 4 2.49 7.97 52.43
C THR A 4 3.51 8.21 51.33
N ASP A 5 4.66 7.54 51.43
CA ASP A 5 5.71 7.49 50.41
C ASP A 5 5.31 6.47 49.34
N VAL A 6 5.10 6.92 48.10
CA VAL A 6 4.74 6.05 46.97
C VAL A 6 5.98 5.84 46.12
N ALA A 7 6.61 4.67 46.27
CA ALA A 7 7.76 4.26 45.45
C ALA A 7 7.35 4.07 43.97
N PRO A 8 8.18 4.49 43.00
CA PRO A 8 7.85 4.37 41.58
C PRO A 8 7.91 2.92 41.11
N ALA A 9 6.84 2.47 40.46
CA ALA A 9 6.75 1.13 39.88
C ALA A 9 7.81 0.94 38.78
N ARG A 10 8.79 0.06 39.02
CA ARG A 10 9.79 -0.35 38.02
C ARG A 10 9.10 -1.07 36.86
N ARG A 11 8.85 -0.34 35.77
CA ARG A 11 8.42 -0.89 34.48
C ARG A 11 9.52 -1.83 33.97
N ARG A 12 9.32 -3.15 34.10
CA ARG A 12 10.25 -4.14 33.55
C ARG A 12 10.32 -3.94 32.03
N ARG A 13 11.46 -3.47 31.52
CA ARG A 13 11.78 -3.50 30.10
C ARG A 13 11.78 -4.96 29.67
N ARG A 14 10.69 -5.41 29.06
CA ARG A 14 10.64 -6.72 28.40
C ARG A 14 11.56 -6.59 27.19
N VAL A 15 12.79 -7.05 27.33
CA VAL A 15 13.69 -7.24 26.19
C VAL A 15 13.02 -8.29 25.32
N ILE A 16 12.44 -7.87 24.20
CA ILE A 16 11.90 -8.78 23.21
C ILE A 16 13.12 -9.45 22.59
N ARG A 17 13.36 -10.71 22.93
CA ARG A 17 14.30 -11.56 22.18
C ARG A 17 13.68 -11.71 20.80
N LEU A 18 14.20 -10.97 19.82
CA LEU A 18 13.89 -11.23 18.42
C LEU A 18 14.52 -12.59 18.13
N GLU A 19 13.71 -13.65 18.24
CA GLU A 19 13.95 -14.91 17.50
C GLU A 19 14.40 -14.52 16.10
N GLN A 20 15.49 -15.12 15.61
CA GLN A 20 16.18 -14.70 14.38
C GLN A 20 15.17 -14.55 13.25
N SER A 21 14.74 -13.32 12.97
CA SER A 21 13.86 -13.00 11.86
C SER A 21 14.53 -13.52 10.59
N ALA A 22 13.75 -14.15 9.71
CA ALA A 22 14.26 -14.68 8.45
C ALA A 22 15.17 -13.63 7.78
N PRO A 23 16.31 -14.05 7.21
CA PRO A 23 17.27 -13.13 6.62
C PRO A 23 16.54 -12.27 5.58
N ARG A 24 16.73 -10.95 5.69
CA ARG A 24 16.08 -9.97 4.81
C ARG A 24 16.33 -10.35 3.36
N GLN A 25 15.27 -10.56 2.60
CA GLN A 25 15.36 -10.80 1.17
C GLN A 25 15.50 -9.47 0.44
N GLN A 26 16.74 -9.12 0.08
CA GLN A 26 16.99 -7.88 -0.66
C GLN A 26 16.32 -7.97 -2.04
N PRO A 27 15.49 -6.98 -2.41
CA PRO A 27 14.88 -6.98 -3.73
C PRO A 27 15.93 -6.79 -4.85
N PRO A 28 15.73 -7.43 -6.02
CA PRO A 28 16.68 -7.37 -7.14
C PRO A 28 16.88 -5.95 -7.68
N ARG A 29 17.97 -5.71 -8.44
CA ARG A 29 18.26 -4.40 -9.05
C ARG A 29 17.22 -3.97 -10.08
N ARG A 30 16.66 -4.91 -10.84
CA ARG A 30 15.52 -4.69 -11.73
C ARG A 30 14.30 -5.36 -11.13
N ARG A 31 13.23 -4.59 -10.97
CA ARG A 31 11.99 -5.03 -10.32
C ARG A 31 10.85 -4.92 -11.33
N ARG A 32 9.88 -5.82 -11.22
CA ARG A 32 8.61 -5.73 -11.94
C ARG A 32 7.60 -5.14 -10.97
N GLY A 33 6.82 -4.19 -11.41
CA GLY A 33 5.93 -3.43 -10.55
C GLY A 33 5.00 -2.58 -11.38
N TYR A 34 4.06 -1.91 -10.72
CA TYR A 34 3.21 -0.93 -11.37
C TYR A 34 3.12 0.31 -10.49
N THR A 35 2.69 1.42 -11.10
CA THR A 35 2.25 2.61 -10.36
C THR A 35 0.84 2.94 -10.78
N VAL A 36 -0.08 3.04 -9.82
CA VAL A 36 -1.47 3.43 -10.05
C VAL A 36 -1.78 4.71 -9.29
N ARG A 37 -2.46 5.64 -9.96
CA ARG A 37 -2.99 6.85 -9.32
C ARG A 37 -4.34 6.52 -8.67
N PHE A 38 -4.59 7.11 -7.50
CA PHE A 38 -5.88 7.04 -6.83
C PHE A 38 -6.35 8.44 -6.41
N ASP A 39 -7.66 8.57 -6.23
CA ASP A 39 -8.30 9.70 -5.55
C ASP A 39 -9.30 9.12 -4.55
N ILE A 40 -9.16 9.51 -3.28
CA ILE A 40 -10.01 9.05 -2.19
C ILE A 40 -10.39 10.26 -1.34
N GLY A 41 -11.67 10.64 -1.35
CA GLY A 41 -12.15 11.74 -0.52
C GLY A 41 -11.44 13.07 -0.79
N GLY A 42 -11.03 13.33 -2.04
CA GLY A 42 -10.29 14.53 -2.44
C GLY A 42 -8.79 14.47 -2.14
N VAL A 43 -8.29 13.36 -1.59
CA VAL A 43 -6.85 13.09 -1.48
C VAL A 43 -6.41 12.25 -2.66
N THR A 44 -5.65 12.89 -3.55
CA THR A 44 -4.99 12.22 -4.66
C THR A 44 -3.65 11.63 -4.22
N GLY A 45 -3.30 10.47 -4.77
CA GLY A 45 -1.98 9.90 -4.59
C GLY A 45 -1.61 8.82 -5.61
N HIS A 46 -0.46 8.20 -5.37
CA HIS A 46 0.09 7.12 -6.18
C HIS A 46 0.47 5.94 -5.28
N LEU A 47 0.07 4.74 -5.69
CA LEU A 47 0.56 3.47 -5.15
C LEU A 47 1.54 2.89 -6.15
N THR A 48 2.80 2.72 -5.74
CA THR A 48 3.84 2.04 -6.50
C THR A 48 4.16 0.72 -5.83
N THR A 49 4.23 -0.35 -6.61
CA THR A 49 4.56 -1.70 -6.12
C THR A 49 5.83 -2.19 -6.78
N ASN A 50 6.54 -3.08 -6.12
CA ASN A 50 7.61 -3.87 -6.73
C ASN A 50 7.52 -5.31 -6.23
N ALA A 51 7.58 -6.24 -7.18
CA ALA A 51 7.51 -7.67 -6.99
C ALA A 51 8.88 -8.32 -7.15
N TYR A 52 9.05 -9.44 -6.47
CA TYR A 52 10.13 -10.39 -6.70
C TYR A 52 9.93 -11.14 -8.03
N PRO A 53 10.96 -11.83 -8.54
CA PRO A 53 10.87 -12.61 -9.78
C PRO A 53 9.83 -13.73 -9.76
N ASP A 54 9.45 -14.21 -8.57
CA ASP A 54 8.40 -15.22 -8.36
C ASP A 54 6.98 -14.62 -8.37
N GLY A 55 6.85 -13.31 -8.58
CA GLY A 55 5.58 -12.59 -8.62
C GLY A 55 5.09 -12.10 -7.26
N LYS A 56 5.75 -12.47 -6.15
CA LYS A 56 5.33 -11.99 -4.82
C LYS A 56 5.65 -10.53 -4.62
N LEU A 57 4.75 -9.80 -3.96
CA LEU A 57 4.99 -8.41 -3.58
C LEU A 57 6.17 -8.33 -2.61
N GLY A 58 7.18 -7.53 -2.96
CA GLY A 58 8.36 -7.31 -2.11
C GLY A 58 8.32 -5.98 -1.36
N GLU A 59 7.76 -4.94 -1.96
CA GLU A 59 7.69 -3.60 -1.38
C GLU A 59 6.61 -2.77 -2.06
N LEU A 60 6.19 -1.73 -1.35
CA LEU A 60 5.20 -0.77 -1.80
C LEU A 60 5.56 0.63 -1.33
N TRP A 61 5.14 1.63 -2.09
CA TRP A 61 5.17 3.03 -1.72
C TRP A 61 3.85 3.68 -2.00
N VAL A 62 3.35 4.40 -1.00
CA VAL A 62 2.16 5.22 -1.10
C VAL A 62 2.58 6.66 -0.93
N HIS A 63 2.37 7.45 -1.99
CA HIS A 63 2.56 8.89 -1.98
C HIS A 63 1.21 9.58 -2.14
N VAL A 64 1.03 10.74 -1.52
CA VAL A 64 -0.14 11.60 -1.71
C VAL A 64 0.32 13.00 -2.04
N ASP A 65 -0.47 13.67 -2.85
CA ASP A 65 -0.26 15.07 -3.22
C ASP A 65 -0.39 15.95 -1.97
N GLY A 66 0.50 16.93 -1.81
CA GLY A 66 0.64 17.70 -0.56
C GLY A 66 1.75 17.15 0.34
N GLN A 67 3.00 17.27 -0.12
CA GLN A 67 4.21 16.93 0.64
C GLN A 67 4.21 17.61 2.01
N GLY A 68 4.68 16.89 3.04
CA GLY A 68 4.86 17.46 4.39
C GLY A 68 3.60 17.48 5.25
N THR A 69 2.47 16.99 4.73
CA THR A 69 1.27 16.76 5.52
C THR A 69 1.43 15.56 6.47
N PRO A 70 0.71 15.50 7.60
CA PRO A 70 0.71 14.34 8.48
C PRO A 70 0.34 13.04 7.76
N ILE A 71 -0.59 13.10 6.80
CA ILE A 71 -0.99 11.96 5.96
C ILE A 71 0.19 11.48 5.11
N SER A 72 0.88 12.40 4.41
CA SER A 72 2.06 12.07 3.59
C SER A 72 3.16 11.40 4.43
N GLY A 73 3.46 11.94 5.62
CA GLY A 73 4.43 11.35 6.54
C GLY A 73 4.01 9.98 7.07
N PHE A 74 2.74 9.83 7.44
CA PHE A 74 2.20 8.55 7.90
C PHE A 74 2.29 7.48 6.80
N LEU A 75 1.84 7.77 5.58
CA LEU A 75 1.86 6.82 4.48
C LEU A 75 3.29 6.43 4.06
N ALA A 76 4.24 7.38 4.10
CA ALA A 76 5.65 7.09 3.86
C ALA A 76 6.21 6.13 4.92
N SER A 77 5.88 6.35 6.20
CA SER A 77 6.31 5.47 7.28
C SER A 77 5.64 4.09 7.21
N LEU A 78 4.34 4.03 6.88
CA LEU A 78 3.59 2.79 6.69
C LEU A 78 4.17 1.97 5.52
N SER A 79 4.43 2.63 4.40
CA SER A 79 5.05 2.02 3.22
C SER A 79 6.40 1.38 3.57
N THR A 80 7.23 2.09 4.34
CA THR A 80 8.52 1.59 4.80
C THR A 80 8.36 0.39 5.74
N ALA A 81 7.46 0.47 6.71
CA ALA A 81 7.23 -0.59 7.69
C ALA A 81 6.70 -1.88 7.03
N VAL A 82 5.74 -1.77 6.12
CA VAL A 82 5.15 -2.91 5.42
C VAL A 82 6.16 -3.52 4.46
N SER A 83 6.89 -2.70 3.70
CA SER A 83 7.95 -3.18 2.81
C SER A 83 9.05 -3.92 3.57
N LEU A 84 9.42 -3.43 4.76
CA LEU A 84 10.38 -4.14 5.61
C LEU A 84 9.83 -5.50 6.04
N GLY A 85 8.58 -5.58 6.50
CA GLY A 85 8.01 -6.86 6.91
C GLY A 85 7.83 -7.85 5.76
N LEU A 86 7.43 -7.39 4.56
CA LEU A 86 7.39 -8.23 3.35
C LEU A 86 8.78 -8.81 3.03
N GLN A 87 9.83 -7.99 3.11
CA GLN A 87 11.21 -8.44 2.89
C GLN A 87 11.71 -9.42 3.96
N HIS A 88 11.07 -9.46 5.14
CA HIS A 88 11.32 -10.45 6.19
C HIS A 88 10.35 -11.64 6.14
N GLY A 89 9.56 -11.77 5.08
CA GLY A 89 8.69 -12.92 4.83
C GLY A 89 7.33 -12.86 5.51
N VAL A 90 6.90 -11.69 6.00
CA VAL A 90 5.51 -11.53 6.47
C VAL A 90 4.57 -11.67 5.26
N PRO A 91 3.60 -12.61 5.27
CA PRO A 91 2.70 -12.82 4.15
C PRO A 91 1.81 -11.59 3.88
N LEU A 92 1.53 -11.30 2.60
CA LEU A 92 0.70 -10.16 2.22
C LEU A 92 -0.71 -10.26 2.81
N GLU A 93 -1.27 -11.47 2.84
CA GLU A 93 -2.57 -11.82 3.42
C GLU A 93 -2.67 -11.36 4.88
N THR A 94 -1.54 -11.38 5.61
CA THR A 94 -1.49 -10.90 7.00
C THR A 94 -1.78 -9.41 7.07
N TYR A 95 -1.27 -8.61 6.14
CA TYR A 95 -1.57 -7.18 6.10
C TYR A 95 -2.97 -6.90 5.55
N VAL A 96 -3.40 -7.62 4.52
CA VAL A 96 -4.74 -7.50 3.96
C VAL A 96 -5.79 -7.75 5.04
N ALA A 97 -5.67 -8.84 5.80
CA ALA A 97 -6.58 -9.16 6.90
C ALA A 97 -6.62 -8.10 8.01
N ARG A 98 -5.61 -7.23 8.11
CA ARG A 98 -5.52 -6.20 9.16
C ARG A 98 -6.04 -4.84 8.70
N TYR A 99 -5.79 -4.48 7.44
CA TYR A 99 -6.07 -3.14 6.95
C TYR A 99 -7.29 -3.07 6.04
N ALA A 100 -7.67 -4.16 5.39
CA ALA A 100 -8.91 -4.18 4.61
C ALA A 100 -10.12 -4.00 5.55
N GLY A 101 -11.02 -3.09 5.17
CA GLY A 101 -12.16 -2.67 5.96
C GLY A 101 -11.85 -1.69 7.09
N MET A 102 -10.59 -1.28 7.28
CA MET A 102 -10.23 -0.27 8.27
C MET A 102 -10.88 1.09 7.90
N ARG A 103 -11.54 1.73 8.87
CA ARG A 103 -12.35 2.94 8.63
C ARG A 103 -11.74 4.15 9.31
N PHE A 104 -11.33 5.12 8.52
CA PHE A 104 -10.92 6.46 8.98
C PHE A 104 -10.71 7.38 7.77
N ASP A 105 -10.76 8.69 8.00
CA ASP A 105 -10.63 9.67 6.91
C ASP A 105 -9.18 9.84 6.42
N PRO A 106 -8.97 10.06 5.10
CA PRO A 106 -9.99 10.27 4.07
C PRO A 106 -10.64 8.97 3.59
N SER A 107 -11.96 9.04 3.33
CA SER A 107 -12.77 7.96 2.78
C SER A 107 -13.63 8.49 1.62
N GLY A 108 -14.01 7.63 0.68
CA GLY A 108 -14.81 8.07 -0.46
C GLY A 108 -14.85 7.11 -1.64
N PRO A 109 -15.61 7.47 -2.69
CA PRO A 109 -15.62 6.73 -3.95
C PRO A 109 -14.24 6.76 -4.60
N VAL A 110 -13.91 5.69 -5.32
CA VAL A 110 -12.66 5.56 -6.07
C VAL A 110 -12.94 5.19 -7.52
N ALA A 111 -12.10 5.66 -8.44
CA ALA A 111 -12.21 5.35 -9.86
C ALA A 111 -11.76 3.92 -10.22
N ASP A 112 -11.25 3.16 -9.24
CA ASP A 112 -10.88 1.76 -9.42
C ASP A 112 -12.15 0.89 -9.56
N PRO A 113 -12.37 0.25 -10.73
CA PRO A 113 -13.57 -0.53 -11.00
C PRO A 113 -13.69 -1.75 -10.09
N ASP A 114 -12.58 -2.25 -9.54
CA ASP A 114 -12.57 -3.42 -8.68
C ASP A 114 -12.85 -3.08 -7.20
N ILE A 115 -12.77 -1.80 -6.80
CA ILE A 115 -12.92 -1.37 -5.41
C ILE A 115 -14.17 -0.48 -5.23
N GLY A 116 -14.38 0.50 -6.11
CA GLY A 116 -15.54 1.41 -6.16
C GLY A 116 -15.66 2.42 -4.99
N TYR A 117 -15.40 1.98 -3.76
CA TYR A 117 -15.42 2.82 -2.56
C TYR A 117 -14.37 2.36 -1.55
N ALA A 118 -13.62 3.31 -1.00
CA ALA A 118 -12.58 3.09 0.00
C ALA A 118 -12.99 3.69 1.35
N HIS A 119 -12.85 2.90 2.42
CA HIS A 119 -13.14 3.34 3.79
C HIS A 119 -11.97 4.04 4.49
N SER A 120 -10.78 3.95 3.90
CA SER A 120 -9.56 4.67 4.27
C SER A 120 -8.49 4.48 3.19
N LEU A 121 -7.37 5.21 3.30
CA LEU A 121 -6.21 5.00 2.43
C LEU A 121 -5.61 3.58 2.55
N PRO A 122 -5.35 3.02 3.76
CA PRO A 122 -4.90 1.64 3.88
C PRO A 122 -5.92 0.63 3.38
N ASP A 123 -7.23 0.83 3.61
CA ASP A 123 -8.26 -0.05 3.07
C ASP A 123 -8.13 -0.17 1.54
N TYR A 124 -8.08 0.95 0.83
CA TYR A 124 -7.86 0.96 -0.62
C TYR A 124 -6.57 0.24 -1.01
N VAL A 125 -5.43 0.63 -0.41
CA VAL A 125 -4.12 0.08 -0.76
C VAL A 125 -4.11 -1.43 -0.60
N PHE A 126 -4.56 -1.96 0.54
CA PHE A 126 -4.49 -3.39 0.79
C PHE A 126 -5.54 -4.20 0.02
N ARG A 127 -6.70 -3.63 -0.29
CA ARG A 127 -7.66 -4.27 -1.21
C ARG A 127 -7.12 -4.33 -2.64
N ARG A 128 -6.49 -3.27 -3.13
CA ARG A 128 -5.84 -3.26 -4.46
C ARG A 128 -4.72 -4.29 -4.53
N LEU A 129 -3.85 -4.32 -3.52
CA LEU A 129 -2.77 -5.31 -3.44
C LEU A 129 -3.29 -6.74 -3.36
N ALA A 130 -4.38 -6.99 -2.63
CA ALA A 130 -5.02 -8.30 -2.60
C ALA A 130 -5.45 -8.75 -4.00
N LEU A 131 -6.16 -7.87 -4.73
CA LEU A 131 -6.65 -8.15 -6.08
C LEU A 131 -5.53 -8.38 -7.10
N ASP A 132 -4.37 -7.75 -6.91
CA ASP A 132 -3.25 -7.85 -7.85
C ASP A 132 -2.27 -8.99 -7.55
N TYR A 133 -2.14 -9.40 -6.27
CA TYR A 133 -1.08 -10.33 -5.83
C TYR A 133 -1.58 -11.63 -5.19
N LEU A 134 -2.85 -11.71 -4.78
CA LEU A 134 -3.42 -12.91 -4.17
C LEU A 134 -4.30 -13.65 -5.17
N ASP A 135 -4.42 -14.97 -4.99
CA ASP A 135 -5.33 -15.74 -5.80
C ASP A 135 -6.80 -15.47 -5.40
N PRO A 136 -7.77 -15.74 -6.30
CA PRO A 136 -9.18 -15.44 -6.04
C PRO A 136 -9.77 -16.17 -4.82
N ALA A 137 -9.29 -17.37 -4.48
CA ALA A 137 -9.79 -18.12 -3.33
C ALA A 137 -9.35 -17.42 -2.04
N THR A 138 -8.06 -17.07 -1.94
CA THR A 138 -7.54 -16.29 -0.81
C THR A 138 -8.22 -14.93 -0.67
N CYS A 139 -8.49 -14.24 -1.79
CA CYS A 139 -9.25 -12.99 -1.76
C CYS A 139 -10.65 -13.19 -1.17
N THR A 140 -11.36 -14.25 -1.59
CA THR A 140 -12.69 -14.59 -1.10
C THR A 140 -12.68 -14.88 0.40
N ASP A 141 -11.69 -15.64 0.89
CA ASP A 141 -11.54 -15.95 2.32
C ASP A 141 -11.28 -14.70 3.17
N LEU A 142 -10.61 -13.70 2.58
CA LEU A 142 -10.36 -12.38 3.19
C LEU A 142 -11.53 -11.40 3.03
N GLY A 143 -12.64 -11.82 2.43
CA GLY A 143 -13.79 -10.96 2.15
C GLY A 143 -13.54 -9.90 1.07
N ILE A 144 -12.49 -10.08 0.26
CA ILE A 144 -12.15 -9.22 -0.86
C ILE A 144 -12.78 -9.79 -2.12
N THR A 145 -13.86 -9.18 -2.57
CA THR A 145 -14.51 -9.56 -3.84
C THR A 145 -14.69 -8.31 -4.69
N PRO A 146 -14.19 -8.29 -5.94
CA PRO A 146 -14.48 -7.19 -6.83
C PRO A 146 -15.99 -7.13 -7.10
N PRO A 147 -16.57 -5.93 -7.35
CA PRO A 147 -17.95 -5.82 -7.74
C PRO A 147 -18.19 -6.67 -8.99
N ARG A 148 -19.34 -7.36 -9.00
CA ARG A 148 -19.74 -8.29 -10.05
C ARG A 148 -20.14 -7.51 -11.31
N SER A 149 -19.19 -6.89 -12.00
CA SER A 149 -19.40 -6.17 -13.25
C SER A 149 -18.75 -6.93 -14.42
N PRO A 150 -19.44 -7.11 -15.56
CA PRO A 150 -18.91 -7.86 -16.71
C PRO A 150 -17.77 -7.16 -17.48
N ASP A 151 -17.39 -5.93 -17.13
CA ASP A 151 -16.49 -5.05 -17.91
C ASP A 151 -14.99 -5.19 -17.62
N ARG A 152 -14.56 -6.29 -16.98
CA ARG A 152 -13.16 -6.52 -16.58
C ARG A 152 -12.15 -6.45 -17.74
N ALA A 153 -12.60 -6.68 -18.97
CA ALA A 153 -11.72 -6.71 -20.15
C ALA A 153 -11.40 -5.32 -20.74
N GLU A 154 -12.24 -4.30 -20.52
CA GLU A 154 -12.10 -3.01 -21.21
C GLU A 154 -11.30 -1.98 -20.39
N SER A 155 -11.46 -1.96 -19.07
CA SER A 155 -10.81 -0.95 -18.21
C SER A 155 -9.29 -1.14 -18.04
N ALA A 156 -8.79 -2.37 -18.16
CA ALA A 156 -7.35 -2.66 -18.09
C ALA A 156 -6.56 -2.03 -19.26
N VAL A 157 -7.21 -1.84 -20.42
CA VAL A 157 -6.64 -1.25 -21.64
C VAL A 157 -6.50 0.27 -21.51
N GLN A 158 -7.35 0.90 -20.70
CA GLN A 158 -7.35 2.36 -20.54
C GLN A 158 -6.26 2.84 -19.57
N ASN A 159 -5.85 2.01 -18.61
CA ASN A 159 -4.77 2.33 -17.67
C ASN A 159 -3.38 2.30 -18.34
N THR A 160 -3.19 1.45 -19.35
CA THR A 160 -1.98 1.41 -20.21
C THR A 160 -1.93 2.56 -21.23
N ARG A 161 -3.07 3.18 -21.52
CA ARG A 161 -3.16 4.27 -22.51
C ARG A 161 -2.55 5.58 -22.00
N TRP A 162 -2.49 5.78 -20.67
CA TRP A 162 -1.85 6.96 -20.08
C TRP A 162 -0.32 6.88 -20.08
N GLU A 163 0.27 5.69 -19.96
CA GLU A 163 1.73 5.49 -20.05
C GLU A 163 2.30 5.93 -21.42
N HIS A 164 1.54 5.75 -22.50
CA HIS A 164 1.96 6.17 -23.84
C HIS A 164 1.74 7.66 -24.17
N LEU A 165 0.91 8.36 -23.40
CA LEU A 165 0.62 9.79 -23.62
C LEU A 165 1.56 10.71 -22.83
N SER A 166 2.10 10.23 -21.70
CA SER A 166 3.08 10.99 -20.89
C SER A 166 4.49 11.03 -21.51
N ASP A 167 4.82 10.05 -22.36
CA ASP A 167 6.12 9.98 -23.06
C ASP A 167 6.20 10.93 -24.27
N LYS A 168 5.06 11.24 -24.91
CA LYS A 168 5.02 12.10 -26.11
C LYS A 168 4.99 13.60 -25.82
N SER A 169 4.69 14.04 -24.59
CA SER A 169 4.61 15.47 -24.28
C SER A 169 5.94 16.08 -23.79
N GLN A 170 6.96 15.26 -23.49
CA GLN A 170 8.26 15.75 -23.02
C GLN A 170 9.32 15.89 -24.12
N ALA A 171 9.06 15.38 -25.33
CA ALA A 171 10.02 15.39 -26.44
C ALA A 171 10.01 16.70 -27.27
N ASP A 172 9.12 17.66 -26.99
CA ASP A 172 8.87 18.81 -27.88
C ASP A 172 9.21 20.19 -27.28
N LEU A 173 9.99 20.23 -26.19
CA LEU A 173 10.58 21.48 -25.69
C LEU A 173 12.06 21.54 -26.06
N GLY A 174 12.31 21.75 -27.34
CA GLY A 174 13.63 22.14 -27.85
C GLY A 174 14.05 23.49 -27.25
N HIS A 175 15.25 23.54 -26.69
CA HIS A 175 15.93 24.79 -26.34
C HIS A 175 16.26 25.59 -27.61
N PRO A 176 15.80 26.84 -27.76
CA PRO A 176 16.43 27.75 -28.73
C PRO A 176 17.81 28.18 -28.22
N THR A 177 18.70 28.34 -29.21
CA THR A 177 20.15 28.57 -29.13
C THR A 177 20.56 29.80 -28.31
#